data_AF-A0A2N5KI69-F1
#
_entry.id   AF-A0A2N5KI69-F1
#
_cell.length_a   1.000
_cell.length_b   1.000
_cell.length_c   1.000
_cell.angle_alpha   90.00
_cell.angle_beta   90.00
_cell.angle_gamma   90.00
#
_symmetry.space_group_name_H-M   'P 1'
#
loop_
_entity.id
_entity.type
_entity.pdbx_description
1 polymer ?
#
loop_
_entity_poly.entity_id
_entity_poly.type
_entity_poly.pdbx_seq_one_letter_code
_entity_poly.pdbx_strand_id
1 'polypeptide(L)'
;MLIGWNNWTLRPQTLALLPGAAFVVVLDAFLIRRASARWLAALPLLMVAWVNLHGSFILGAALLALAWVGLVVSALRKRAGAVGDEWQRARSCTLVGIATLLATMAHPLGIGVFPYVRDLLTDTPSQTRIVEWQPPSNALSLTNTGFWFFLLVLLLPMLLGTGRRRASAIDLLWYAALAWLTIGGVRYAMWFALAVLPFFADQLAALFRERRPMPTSSIFTTTFGVLFAAMFVATLPWFGPGRYLGPEAERLFANAGPHRMLLSNTTPVAATSWLKQNPIDGRFWVDMSYSSYTIWELPEKQVFADLRVDLFPDAIWDDYFAIARGDQRSIALIDKWQITHLMIDVGGQSELRTLLAQTPGWCEPYHDTHSVIVARCE
;
A
#
# COMPACT_ATOMS: atom_id res chain seq x y z
N MET A 1 -4.82 -17.26 1.93
CA MET A 1 -4.99 -16.14 0.98
C MET A 1 -6.17 -15.21 1.34
N LEU A 2 -6.68 -15.19 2.59
CA LEU A 2 -7.88 -14.40 2.92
C LEU A 2 -7.67 -12.89 2.73
N ILE A 3 -6.48 -12.37 2.99
CA ILE A 3 -6.08 -11.00 2.61
C ILE A 3 -4.60 -11.08 2.20
N GLY A 4 -4.36 -11.24 0.90
CA GLY A 4 -3.03 -11.14 0.32
C GLY A 4 -2.71 -9.67 0.06
N TRP A 5 -1.84 -9.07 0.86
CA TRP A 5 -1.29 -7.77 0.50
C TRP A 5 -0.17 -8.00 -0.50
N ASN A 6 -0.23 -7.35 -1.65
CA ASN A 6 0.72 -7.48 -2.75
C ASN A 6 1.75 -6.34 -2.77
N ASN A 7 1.87 -5.61 -1.66
CA ASN A 7 2.80 -4.48 -1.51
C ASN A 7 3.90 -4.77 -0.48
N TRP A 8 4.51 -5.96 -0.55
CA TRP A 8 5.67 -6.35 0.29
C TRP A 8 6.97 -5.65 -0.12
N THR A 9 6.93 -4.81 -1.16
CA THR A 9 8.09 -4.02 -1.57
C THR A 9 8.48 -3.02 -0.48
N LEU A 10 9.78 -2.76 -0.34
CA LEU A 10 10.30 -1.76 0.60
C LEU A 10 9.80 -0.37 0.18
N ARG A 11 8.82 0.16 0.90
CA ARG A 11 8.23 1.48 0.68
C ARG A 11 8.03 2.21 2.00
N PRO A 12 7.96 3.55 2.01
CA PRO A 12 7.58 4.31 3.19
C PRO A 12 6.26 3.83 3.83
N GLN A 13 5.30 3.40 2.99
CA GLN A 13 4.04 2.80 3.46
C GLN A 13 4.25 1.59 4.38
N THR A 14 5.24 0.74 4.10
CA THR A 14 5.55 -0.46 4.88
C THR A 14 6.02 -0.10 6.29
N LEU A 15 6.78 0.99 6.43
CA LEU A 15 7.22 1.49 7.73
C LEU A 15 6.07 2.09 8.54
N ALA A 16 5.11 2.73 7.87
CA ALA A 16 3.94 3.32 8.52
C ALA A 16 2.95 2.30 9.12
N LEU A 17 3.08 1.02 8.75
CA LEU A 17 2.23 -0.04 9.29
C LEU A 17 2.45 -0.28 10.76
N LEU A 18 3.69 -0.22 11.24
CA LEU A 18 4.02 -0.44 12.64
C LEU A 18 3.34 0.59 13.56
N PRO A 19 3.54 1.91 13.37
CA PRO A 19 2.84 2.89 14.18
C PRO A 19 1.33 2.86 13.93
N GLY A 20 0.88 2.59 12.71
CA GLY A 20 -0.56 2.47 12.41
C GLY A 20 -1.25 1.30 13.11
N ALA A 21 -0.63 0.12 13.12
CA ALA A 21 -1.13 -1.06 13.84
C ALA A 21 -1.08 -0.85 15.34
N ALA A 22 0.02 -0.32 15.87
CA ALA A 22 0.11 0.04 17.28
C ALA A 22 -0.98 1.05 17.68
N PHE A 23 -1.25 2.04 16.82
CA PHE A 23 -2.31 3.04 17.03
C PHE A 23 -3.68 2.38 17.13
N VAL A 24 -4.03 1.51 16.16
CA VAL A 24 -5.30 0.77 16.17
C VAL A 24 -5.41 -0.14 17.40
N VAL A 25 -4.34 -0.86 17.77
CA VAL A 25 -4.33 -1.76 18.93
C VAL A 25 -4.51 -1.01 20.24
N VAL A 26 -3.80 0.11 20.44
CA VAL A 26 -3.94 0.93 21.66
C VAL A 26 -5.35 1.49 21.76
N LEU A 27 -5.87 2.01 20.64
CA LEU A 27 -7.22 2.57 20.59
C LEU A 27 -8.27 1.49 20.86
N ASP A 28 -8.21 0.35 20.16
CA ASP A 28 -9.11 -0.78 20.35
C ASP A 28 -9.08 -1.29 21.80
N ALA A 29 -7.89 -1.53 22.37
CA ALA A 29 -7.75 -2.01 23.74
C ALA A 29 -8.42 -1.08 24.77
N PHE A 30 -8.40 0.24 24.55
CA PHE A 30 -9.14 1.20 25.36
C PHE A 30 -10.66 1.12 25.11
N LEU A 31 -11.09 0.94 23.86
CA LEU A 31 -12.49 0.85 23.47
C LEU A 31 -13.18 -0.41 24.02
N ILE A 32 -12.47 -1.54 24.05
CA ILE A 32 -12.96 -2.80 24.63
C ILE A 32 -12.64 -2.95 26.12
N ARG A 33 -12.17 -1.88 26.78
CA ARG A 33 -11.88 -1.82 28.23
C ARG A 33 -10.80 -2.80 28.72
N ARG A 34 -9.91 -3.25 27.83
CA ARG A 34 -8.72 -4.05 28.19
C ARG A 34 -7.54 -3.18 28.64
N ALA A 35 -7.53 -1.89 28.28
CA ALA A 35 -6.53 -0.91 28.68
C ALA A 35 -7.18 0.32 29.32
N SER A 36 -6.49 0.90 30.31
CA SER A 36 -6.91 2.17 30.93
C SER A 36 -6.58 3.37 30.04
N ALA A 37 -7.26 4.50 30.27
CA ALA A 37 -7.11 5.73 29.49
C ALA A 37 -5.66 6.26 29.41
N ARG A 38 -4.79 5.93 30.37
CA ARG A 38 -3.36 6.31 30.34
C ARG A 38 -2.63 5.81 29.10
N TRP A 39 -3.04 4.67 28.55
CA TRP A 39 -2.43 4.11 27.35
C TRP A 39 -2.72 4.93 26.09
N LEU A 40 -3.81 5.72 26.09
CA LEU A 40 -4.12 6.63 24.99
C LEU A 40 -3.05 7.72 24.82
N ALA A 41 -2.25 8.01 25.84
CA ALA A 41 -1.11 8.93 25.73
C ALA A 41 -0.03 8.46 24.74
N ALA A 42 -0.06 7.18 24.31
CA ALA A 42 0.78 6.70 23.23
C ALA A 42 0.33 7.21 21.84
N LEU A 43 -0.95 7.56 21.65
CA LEU A 43 -1.48 7.94 20.32
C LEU A 43 -0.79 9.18 19.72
N PRO A 44 -0.54 10.28 20.48
CA PRO A 44 0.20 11.42 19.95
C PRO A 44 1.63 11.04 19.52
N LEU A 45 2.34 10.23 20.30
CA LEU A 45 3.71 9.80 19.96
C LEU A 45 3.74 8.93 18.70
N LEU A 46 2.80 7.99 18.59
CA LEU A 46 2.62 7.17 17.40
C LEU A 46 2.25 8.04 16.19
N MET A 47 1.46 9.08 16.38
CA MET A 47 1.07 10.02 15.32
C MET A 47 2.26 10.86 14.82
N VAL A 48 3.15 11.32 15.71
CA VAL A 48 4.40 11.99 15.31
C VAL A 48 5.23 11.07 14.42
N ALA A 49 5.40 9.81 14.80
CA ALA A 49 6.10 8.85 13.95
C ALA A 49 5.38 8.63 12.62
N TRP A 50 4.06 8.43 12.65
CA TRP A 50 3.27 8.09 11.47
C TRP A 50 3.20 9.22 10.44
N VAL A 51 2.96 10.47 10.87
CA VAL A 51 2.85 11.63 9.95
C VAL A 51 4.15 11.87 9.18
N ASN A 52 5.30 11.52 9.75
CA ASN A 52 6.62 11.63 9.12
C ASN A 52 6.99 10.42 8.25
N LEU A 53 6.23 9.33 8.31
CA LEU A 53 6.50 8.12 7.52
C LEU A 53 5.62 8.03 6.28
N HIS A 54 4.32 8.38 6.38
CA HIS A 54 3.39 8.19 5.28
C HIS A 54 2.09 8.98 5.43
N GLY A 55 1.49 9.40 4.31
CA GLY A 55 0.22 10.15 4.25
C GLY A 55 -1.01 9.41 4.80
N SER A 56 -0.90 8.12 5.11
CA SER A 56 -2.00 7.34 5.71
C SER A 56 -2.29 7.69 7.17
N PHE A 57 -1.54 8.59 7.79
CA PHE A 57 -1.80 9.06 9.16
C PHE A 57 -3.23 9.63 9.34
N ILE A 58 -3.82 10.18 8.26
CA ILE A 58 -5.21 10.66 8.25
C ILE A 58 -6.18 9.55 8.68
N LEU A 59 -5.87 8.30 8.34
CA LEU A 59 -6.69 7.16 8.77
C LEU A 59 -6.74 7.06 10.30
N GLY A 60 -5.61 7.22 10.99
CA GLY A 60 -5.57 7.21 12.45
C GLY A 60 -6.46 8.31 13.05
N ALA A 61 -6.39 9.52 12.50
CA ALA A 61 -7.26 10.63 12.91
C ALA A 61 -8.75 10.33 12.67
N ALA A 62 -9.09 9.75 11.50
CA ALA A 62 -10.45 9.36 11.16
C ALA A 62 -11.00 8.26 12.08
N LEU A 63 -10.22 7.20 12.34
CA LEU A 63 -10.62 6.11 13.25
C LEU A 63 -10.84 6.61 14.68
N LEU A 64 -9.98 7.53 15.15
CA LEU A 64 -10.14 8.16 16.47
C LEU A 64 -11.40 9.03 16.53
N ALA A 65 -11.69 9.80 15.48
CA ALA A 65 -12.92 10.58 15.40
C ALA A 65 -14.18 9.69 15.39
N LEU A 66 -14.18 8.60 14.62
CA LEU A 66 -15.29 7.64 14.60
C LEU A 66 -15.47 6.94 15.96
N ALA A 67 -14.36 6.61 16.64
CA ALA A 67 -14.39 6.07 17.99
C ALA A 67 -15.00 7.06 18.99
N TRP A 68 -14.61 8.33 18.90
CA TRP A 68 -15.19 9.41 19.70
C TRP A 68 -16.70 9.55 19.46
N VAL A 69 -17.15 9.58 18.20
CA VAL A 69 -18.59 9.63 17.86
C VAL A 69 -19.34 8.46 18.49
N GLY A 70 -18.81 7.23 18.36
CA GLY A 70 -19.45 6.06 18.92
C GLY A 70 -19.49 6.03 20.46
N LEU A 71 -18.48 6.59 21.14
CA LEU A 71 -18.50 6.80 22.60
C LEU A 71 -19.57 7.81 23.02
N VAL A 72 -19.69 8.94 22.32
CA VAL A 72 -20.71 9.96 22.58
C VAL A 72 -22.11 9.40 22.36
N VAL A 73 -22.34 8.71 21.24
CA VAL A 73 -23.63 8.05 20.97
C VAL A 73 -23.96 7.01 22.05
N SER A 74 -22.97 6.25 22.52
CA SER A 74 -23.16 5.28 23.60
C SER A 74 -23.49 5.94 24.93
N ALA A 75 -22.86 7.08 25.25
CA ALA A 75 -23.15 7.86 26.45
C ALA A 75 -24.57 8.43 26.44
N LEU A 76 -25.03 8.95 25.29
CA LEU A 76 -26.38 9.51 25.12
C LEU A 76 -27.49 8.45 25.21
N ARG A 77 -27.22 7.19 24.86
CA ARG A 77 -28.20 6.11 24.85
C ARG A 77 -28.35 5.38 26.21
N LYS A 78 -27.44 5.60 27.16
CA LYS A 78 -27.45 4.89 28.47
C LYS A 78 -28.27 5.63 29.53
N ARG A 79 -28.83 4.89 30.50
CA ARG A 79 -29.52 5.43 31.69
C ARG A 79 -28.51 5.96 32.73
N ALA A 80 -28.93 6.96 33.52
CA ALA A 80 -28.11 7.84 34.37
C ALA A 80 -26.91 7.20 35.12
N GLY A 81 -27.01 5.97 35.64
CA GLY A 81 -25.93 5.31 36.38
C GLY A 81 -24.73 4.83 35.53
N ALA A 82 -24.92 4.54 34.25
CA ALA A 82 -23.85 4.09 33.34
C ALA A 82 -23.35 5.21 32.41
N VAL A 83 -23.89 6.42 32.57
CA VAL A 83 -23.59 7.61 31.76
C VAL A 83 -22.27 8.25 32.16
N GLY A 84 -21.97 8.31 33.47
CA GLY A 84 -20.75 8.97 33.97
C GLY A 84 -19.45 8.33 33.47
N ASP A 85 -19.39 7.00 33.40
CA ASP A 85 -18.21 6.28 32.94
C ASP A 85 -17.99 6.45 31.41
N GLU A 86 -19.04 6.40 30.59
CA GLU A 86 -18.89 6.66 29.15
C GLU A 86 -18.49 8.12 28.86
N TRP A 87 -19.00 9.08 29.62
CA TRP A 87 -18.56 10.48 29.49
C TRP A 87 -17.10 10.67 29.89
N GLN A 88 -16.62 9.99 30.93
CA GLN A 88 -15.22 10.02 31.31
C GLN A 88 -14.32 9.45 30.20
N ARG A 89 -14.77 8.37 29.54
CA ARG A 89 -14.09 7.79 28.38
C ARG A 89 -14.10 8.75 27.18
N ALA A 90 -15.25 9.34 26.87
CA ALA A 90 -15.37 10.34 25.80
C ALA A 90 -14.48 11.56 26.08
N ARG A 91 -14.40 12.04 27.32
CA ARG A 91 -13.50 13.12 27.74
C ARG A 91 -12.04 12.74 27.55
N SER A 92 -11.64 11.55 27.98
CA SER A 92 -10.27 11.04 27.79
C SER A 92 -9.91 10.96 26.31
N CYS A 93 -10.82 10.42 25.50
CA CYS A 93 -10.70 10.35 24.04
C CYS A 93 -10.63 11.74 23.40
N THR A 94 -11.38 12.72 23.91
CA THR A 94 -11.36 14.11 23.42
C THR A 94 -10.00 14.76 23.68
N LEU A 95 -9.49 14.66 24.92
CA LEU A 95 -8.20 15.26 25.29
C LEU A 95 -7.05 14.65 24.49
N VAL A 96 -7.01 13.32 24.38
CA VAL A 96 -6.01 12.65 23.56
C VAL A 96 -6.22 12.93 22.07
N GLY A 97 -7.46 13.02 21.61
CA GLY A 97 -7.80 13.36 20.22
C GLY A 97 -7.22 14.70 19.82
N ILE A 98 -7.42 15.73 20.64
CA ILE A 98 -6.82 17.06 20.42
C ILE A 98 -5.29 16.96 20.40
N ALA A 99 -4.68 16.30 21.38
CA ALA A 99 -3.23 16.12 21.43
C ALA A 99 -2.68 15.36 20.20
N THR A 100 -3.43 14.37 19.71
CA THR A 100 -3.08 13.56 18.53
C THR A 100 -3.19 14.39 17.26
N LEU A 101 -4.23 15.23 17.14
CA LEU A 101 -4.37 16.16 16.02
C LEU A 101 -3.23 17.19 16.02
N LEU A 102 -2.89 17.76 17.17
CA LEU A 102 -1.74 18.66 17.29
C LEU A 102 -0.42 17.95 16.95
N ALA A 103 -0.27 16.67 17.30
CA ALA A 103 0.91 15.88 16.97
C ALA A 103 1.11 15.69 15.45
N THR A 104 0.06 15.77 14.62
CA THR A 104 0.22 15.76 13.15
C THR A 104 1.02 16.97 12.65
N MET A 105 1.06 18.06 13.40
CA MET A 105 1.82 19.26 13.06
C MET A 105 3.32 19.10 13.32
N ALA A 106 3.75 18.00 13.96
CA ALA A 106 5.16 17.64 14.12
C ALA A 106 5.75 17.03 12.82
N HIS A 107 5.35 17.57 11.68
CA HIS A 107 5.85 17.25 10.34
C HIS A 107 6.63 18.47 9.83
N PRO A 108 7.68 18.31 8.98
CA PRO A 108 8.43 19.45 8.43
C PRO A 108 7.56 20.51 7.73
N LEU A 109 6.47 20.08 7.10
CA LEU A 109 5.49 20.99 6.46
C LEU A 109 4.51 21.63 7.46
N GLY A 110 4.52 21.25 8.74
CA GLY A 110 3.56 21.67 9.74
C GLY A 110 2.11 21.45 9.28
N ILE A 111 1.31 22.51 9.28
CA ILE A 111 -0.08 22.50 8.77
C ILE A 111 -0.14 22.21 7.26
N GLY A 112 0.93 22.49 6.51
CA GLY A 112 1.01 22.21 5.06
C GLY A 112 0.90 20.74 4.69
N VAL A 113 0.98 19.81 5.66
CA VAL A 113 0.75 18.38 5.42
C VAL A 113 -0.69 18.09 4.98
N PHE A 114 -1.68 18.85 5.47
CA PHE A 114 -3.09 18.64 5.13
C PHE A 114 -3.45 18.98 3.68
N PRO A 115 -3.12 20.17 3.15
CA PRO A 115 -3.33 20.44 1.73
C PRO A 115 -2.52 19.49 0.84
N TYR A 116 -1.30 19.12 1.22
CA TYR A 116 -0.53 18.11 0.47
C TYR A 116 -1.26 16.77 0.34
N VAL A 117 -1.77 16.22 1.45
CA VAL A 117 -2.53 14.96 1.39
C VAL A 117 -3.85 15.13 0.64
N ARG A 118 -4.54 16.28 0.77
CA ARG A 118 -5.72 16.57 -0.04
C ARG A 118 -5.39 16.51 -1.53
N ASP A 119 -4.34 17.21 -1.95
CA ASP A 119 -3.95 17.31 -3.36
C ASP A 119 -3.63 15.92 -3.92
N LEU A 120 -2.87 15.10 -3.17
CA LEU A 120 -2.61 13.70 -3.50
C LEU A 120 -3.89 12.85 -3.56
N LEU A 121 -4.83 13.05 -2.64
CA LEU A 121 -6.12 12.34 -2.62
C LEU A 121 -7.06 12.80 -3.73
N THR A 122 -6.80 13.94 -4.39
CA THR A 122 -7.61 14.49 -5.50
C THR A 122 -6.88 14.44 -6.85
N ASP A 123 -5.68 13.86 -6.90
CA ASP A 123 -4.86 13.78 -8.10
C ASP A 123 -5.45 12.79 -9.12
N THR A 124 -6.01 13.32 -10.21
CA THR A 124 -6.71 12.55 -11.24
C THR A 124 -5.81 11.50 -11.92
N PRO A 125 -4.55 11.78 -12.30
CA PRO A 125 -3.66 10.79 -12.90
C PRO A 125 -3.39 9.62 -11.97
N SER A 126 -3.09 9.90 -10.69
CA SER A 126 -2.91 8.84 -9.68
C SER A 126 -4.16 7.97 -9.55
N GLN A 127 -5.33 8.60 -9.39
CA GLN A 127 -6.59 7.89 -9.20
C GLN A 127 -7.02 7.04 -10.39
N THR A 128 -6.72 7.46 -11.62
CA THR A 128 -7.23 6.78 -12.83
C THR A 128 -6.22 5.82 -13.45
N ARG A 129 -4.92 6.01 -13.23
CA ARG A 129 -3.86 5.29 -13.97
C ARG A 129 -3.05 4.36 -13.10
N ILE A 130 -3.07 4.54 -11.78
CA ILE A 130 -2.33 3.68 -10.85
C ILE A 130 -3.27 2.64 -10.25
N VAL A 131 -2.91 1.37 -10.44
CA VAL A 131 -3.72 0.21 -10.06
C VAL A 131 -4.09 0.19 -8.58
N GLU A 132 -3.26 0.76 -7.71
CA GLU A 132 -3.50 0.75 -6.26
C GLU A 132 -4.71 1.61 -5.83
N TRP A 133 -5.10 2.57 -6.67
CA TRP A 133 -6.28 3.41 -6.47
C TRP A 133 -7.54 2.81 -7.06
N GLN A 134 -7.44 1.71 -7.82
CA GLN A 134 -8.61 1.08 -8.42
C GLN A 134 -9.40 0.25 -7.40
N PRO A 135 -10.73 0.15 -7.57
CA PRO A 135 -11.55 -0.76 -6.80
C PRO A 135 -11.04 -2.21 -6.83
N PRO A 136 -11.21 -2.99 -5.75
CA PRO A 136 -10.93 -4.42 -5.77
C PRO A 136 -11.72 -5.11 -6.86
N SER A 137 -11.06 -5.99 -7.62
CA SER A 137 -11.72 -6.79 -8.65
C SER A 137 -12.84 -7.65 -8.05
N ASN A 138 -14.00 -7.66 -8.70
CA ASN A 138 -15.17 -8.45 -8.32
C ASN A 138 -15.19 -9.85 -8.97
N ALA A 139 -14.09 -10.27 -9.60
CA ALA A 139 -14.04 -11.57 -10.26
C ALA A 139 -14.15 -12.71 -9.24
N LEU A 140 -15.05 -13.66 -9.50
CA LEU A 140 -15.32 -14.84 -8.67
C LEU A 140 -14.22 -15.89 -8.81
N SER A 141 -13.04 -15.59 -8.27
CA SER A 141 -11.89 -16.49 -8.23
C SER A 141 -11.29 -16.54 -6.84
N LEU A 142 -10.96 -17.75 -6.37
CA LEU A 142 -10.26 -17.95 -5.09
C LEU A 142 -8.86 -17.34 -5.07
N THR A 143 -8.25 -17.12 -6.26
CA THR A 143 -6.95 -16.47 -6.42
C THR A 143 -7.04 -14.94 -6.38
N ASN A 144 -8.25 -14.38 -6.49
CA ASN A 144 -8.47 -12.94 -6.45
C ASN A 144 -8.62 -12.46 -5.01
N THR A 145 -7.80 -11.49 -4.60
CA THR A 145 -7.91 -10.92 -3.25
C THR A 145 -9.21 -10.12 -3.08
N GLY A 146 -9.74 -9.53 -4.15
CA GLY A 146 -11.02 -8.81 -4.13
C GLY A 146 -12.20 -9.73 -3.79
N PHE A 147 -12.20 -10.98 -4.26
CA PHE A 147 -13.21 -11.97 -3.89
C PHE A 147 -13.30 -12.15 -2.37
N TRP A 148 -12.15 -12.35 -1.70
CA TRP A 148 -12.11 -12.53 -0.24
C TRP A 148 -12.51 -11.27 0.52
N PHE A 149 -12.14 -10.08 0.02
CA PHE A 149 -12.61 -8.82 0.58
C PHE A 149 -14.14 -8.72 0.54
N PHE A 150 -14.76 -8.91 -0.63
CA PHE A 150 -16.23 -8.84 -0.75
C PHE A 150 -16.93 -9.93 0.07
N LEU A 151 -16.34 -11.12 0.17
CA LEU A 151 -16.84 -12.17 1.03
C LEU A 151 -16.86 -11.73 2.51
N LEU A 152 -15.79 -11.11 3.01
CA LEU A 152 -15.74 -10.58 4.37
C LEU A 152 -16.76 -9.45 4.59
N VAL A 153 -16.96 -8.60 3.60
CA VAL A 153 -17.99 -7.53 3.64
C VAL A 153 -19.41 -8.11 3.74
N LEU A 154 -19.67 -9.28 3.15
CA LEU A 154 -20.99 -9.92 3.26
C LEU A 154 -21.12 -10.75 4.54
N LEU A 155 -20.09 -11.51 4.91
CA LEU A 155 -20.13 -12.43 6.04
C LEU A 155 -20.13 -11.73 7.39
N LEU A 156 -19.37 -10.64 7.55
CA LEU A 156 -19.23 -10.01 8.85
C LEU A 156 -20.59 -9.49 9.37
N PRO A 157 -21.38 -8.67 8.64
CA PRO A 157 -22.70 -8.24 9.11
C PRO A 157 -23.63 -9.41 9.48
N MET A 158 -23.58 -10.51 8.72
CA MET A 158 -24.35 -11.72 9.02
C MET A 158 -23.92 -12.34 10.36
N LEU A 159 -22.63 -12.44 10.61
CA LEU A 159 -22.06 -12.91 11.89
C LEU A 159 -22.33 -11.93 13.05
N LEU A 160 -22.52 -10.63 12.79
CA LEU A 160 -22.92 -9.66 13.81
C LEU A 160 -24.40 -9.76 14.18
N GLY A 161 -25.25 -10.05 13.19
CA GLY A 161 -26.68 -10.25 13.41
C GLY A 161 -27.01 -11.57 14.12
N THR A 162 -26.19 -12.60 13.89
CA THR A 162 -26.39 -13.97 14.42
C THR A 162 -25.48 -14.33 15.59
N GLY A 163 -24.41 -13.56 15.80
CA GLY A 163 -23.38 -13.85 16.79
C GLY A 163 -23.79 -13.55 18.23
N ARG A 164 -23.11 -14.21 19.17
CA ARG A 164 -23.34 -14.04 20.62
C ARG A 164 -22.90 -12.68 21.15
N ARG A 165 -21.89 -12.07 20.54
CA ARG A 165 -21.41 -10.72 20.88
C ARG A 165 -22.07 -9.71 19.92
N ARG A 166 -22.74 -8.73 20.51
CA ARG A 166 -23.30 -7.59 19.77
C ARG A 166 -22.18 -6.63 19.39
N ALA A 167 -22.17 -6.23 18.12
CA ALA A 167 -21.30 -5.17 17.64
C ALA A 167 -21.62 -3.86 18.36
N SER A 168 -20.59 -3.15 18.81
CA SER A 168 -20.74 -1.77 19.28
C SER A 168 -21.02 -0.83 18.10
N ALA A 169 -21.52 0.36 18.39
CA ALA A 169 -21.66 1.40 17.36
C ALA A 169 -20.31 1.75 16.71
N ILE A 170 -19.21 1.64 17.46
CA ILE A 170 -17.86 1.92 16.96
C ILE A 170 -17.43 0.85 15.96
N ASP A 171 -17.65 -0.43 16.28
CA ASP A 171 -17.31 -1.54 15.39
C ASP A 171 -18.00 -1.40 14.03
N LEU A 172 -19.29 -1.03 14.05
CA LEU A 172 -20.07 -0.79 12.83
C LEU A 172 -19.58 0.42 12.04
N LEU A 173 -19.21 1.51 12.72
CA LEU A 173 -18.67 2.71 12.08
C LEU A 173 -17.31 2.45 11.43
N TRP A 174 -16.39 1.78 12.15
CA TRP A 174 -15.09 1.41 11.63
C TRP A 174 -15.21 0.44 10.45
N TYR A 175 -16.04 -0.58 10.60
CA TYR A 175 -16.32 -1.53 9.52
C TYR A 175 -16.87 -0.82 8.27
N ALA A 176 -17.90 0.01 8.42
CA ALA A 176 -18.52 0.71 7.29
C ALA A 176 -17.54 1.67 6.61
N ALA A 177 -16.79 2.45 7.40
CA ALA A 177 -15.83 3.42 6.87
C ALA A 177 -14.66 2.73 6.13
N LEU A 178 -14.07 1.68 6.71
CA LEU A 178 -12.96 0.96 6.10
C LEU A 178 -13.40 0.11 4.90
N ALA A 179 -14.61 -0.46 4.94
CA ALA A 179 -15.19 -1.15 3.80
C ALA A 179 -15.43 -0.18 2.65
N TRP A 180 -16.02 0.99 2.93
CA TRP A 180 -16.23 2.05 1.94
C TRP A 180 -14.91 2.50 1.29
N LEU A 181 -13.88 2.78 2.10
CA LEU A 181 -12.57 3.14 1.59
C LEU A 181 -11.98 2.03 0.71
N THR A 182 -12.07 0.77 1.15
CA THR A 182 -11.53 -0.36 0.39
C THR A 182 -12.27 -0.62 -0.91
N ILE A 183 -13.60 -0.42 -0.95
CA ILE A 183 -14.37 -0.44 -2.21
C ILE A 183 -13.85 0.63 -3.17
N GLY A 184 -13.48 1.80 -2.65
CA GLY A 184 -12.90 2.88 -3.44
C GLY A 184 -11.45 2.64 -3.90
N GLY A 185 -10.70 1.71 -3.31
CA GLY A 185 -9.32 1.46 -3.69
C GLY A 185 -8.66 0.28 -2.96
N VAL A 186 -7.98 -0.60 -3.69
CA VAL A 186 -7.27 -1.77 -3.12
C VAL A 186 -6.20 -1.40 -2.10
N ARG A 187 -5.61 -0.20 -2.20
CA ARG A 187 -4.62 0.29 -1.22
C ARG A 187 -5.13 0.36 0.22
N TYR A 188 -6.45 0.45 0.42
CA TYR A 188 -7.06 0.49 1.75
C TYR A 188 -7.37 -0.89 2.33
N ALA A 189 -7.31 -1.96 1.52
CA ALA A 189 -7.66 -3.31 1.94
C ALA A 189 -6.83 -3.79 3.13
N MET A 190 -5.57 -3.39 3.20
CA MET A 190 -4.71 -3.69 4.35
C MET A 190 -5.24 -3.07 5.64
N TRP A 191 -5.70 -1.82 5.59
CA TRP A 191 -6.20 -1.14 6.78
C TRP A 191 -7.54 -1.72 7.24
N PHE A 192 -8.39 -2.09 6.28
CA PHE A 192 -9.60 -2.87 6.55
C PHE A 192 -9.25 -4.19 7.23
N ALA A 193 -8.31 -4.95 6.69
CA ALA A 193 -7.84 -6.20 7.27
C ALA A 193 -7.38 -6.05 8.73
N LEU A 194 -6.51 -5.07 8.96
CA LEU A 194 -5.87 -4.82 10.24
C LEU A 194 -6.89 -4.53 11.35
N ALA A 195 -7.91 -3.72 11.05
CA ALA A 195 -8.93 -3.36 12.03
C ALA A 195 -10.06 -4.38 12.14
N VAL A 196 -10.47 -5.00 11.03
CA VAL A 196 -11.69 -5.83 10.98
C VAL A 196 -11.42 -7.31 11.26
N LEU A 197 -10.24 -7.84 10.91
CA LEU A 197 -9.95 -9.26 11.13
C LEU A 197 -9.95 -9.68 12.61
N PRO A 198 -9.39 -8.92 13.58
CA PRO A 198 -9.46 -9.28 14.99
C PRO A 198 -10.91 -9.42 15.47
N PHE A 199 -11.77 -8.50 15.02
CA PHE A 199 -13.19 -8.54 15.34
C PHE A 199 -13.92 -9.71 14.68
N PHE A 200 -13.60 -10.01 13.42
CA PHE A 200 -14.10 -11.21 12.75
C PHE A 200 -13.67 -12.50 13.47
N ALA A 201 -12.43 -12.55 13.96
CA ALA A 201 -11.91 -13.68 14.73
C ALA A 201 -12.67 -13.86 16.06
N ASP A 202 -12.96 -12.78 16.78
CA ASP A 202 -13.78 -12.83 18.00
C ASP A 202 -15.19 -13.37 17.73
N GLN A 203 -15.83 -12.95 16.62
CA GLN A 203 -17.15 -13.45 16.24
C GLN A 203 -17.13 -14.92 15.85
N LEU A 204 -16.11 -15.35 15.10
CA LEU A 204 -15.92 -16.76 14.74
C LEU A 204 -15.63 -17.61 15.97
N ALA A 205 -14.77 -17.15 16.88
CA ALA A 205 -14.43 -17.87 18.11
C ALA A 205 -15.68 -18.20 18.94
N ALA A 206 -16.67 -17.31 18.96
CA ALA A 206 -17.94 -17.52 19.67
C ALA A 206 -18.83 -18.63 19.08
N LEU A 207 -18.61 -19.03 17.81
CA LEU A 207 -19.29 -20.18 17.19
C LEU A 207 -18.72 -21.51 17.66
N PHE A 208 -17.45 -21.51 18.06
CA PHE A 208 -16.80 -22.69 18.60
C PHE A 208 -17.08 -22.79 20.11
N ARG A 209 -17.26 -24.02 20.61
CA ARG A 209 -17.38 -24.25 22.05
C ARG A 209 -16.05 -23.87 22.69
N GLU A 210 -16.07 -23.03 23.72
CA GLU A 210 -14.88 -22.72 24.54
C GLU A 210 -14.25 -24.04 24.97
N ARG A 211 -13.13 -24.40 24.34
CA ARG A 211 -12.32 -25.52 24.78
C ARG A 211 -11.56 -25.03 25.99
N ARG A 212 -11.64 -25.75 27.11
CA ARG A 212 -10.74 -25.50 28.25
C ARG A 212 -9.31 -25.48 27.69
N PRO A 213 -8.48 -24.47 28.04
CA PRO A 213 -7.09 -24.48 27.63
C PRO A 213 -6.50 -25.82 28.07
N MET A 214 -6.17 -26.67 27.11
CA MET A 214 -5.45 -27.90 27.42
C MET A 214 -4.13 -27.46 28.04
N PRO A 215 -3.65 -28.09 29.12
CA PRO A 215 -2.31 -27.84 29.60
C PRO A 215 -1.35 -28.20 28.46
N THR A 216 -0.89 -27.19 27.73
CA THR A 216 0.10 -27.37 26.69
C THR A 216 1.39 -27.71 27.40
N SER A 217 2.05 -28.80 27.04
CA SER A 217 3.38 -29.04 27.56
C SER A 217 4.26 -27.85 27.14
N SER A 218 5.02 -27.28 28.07
CA SER A 218 5.93 -26.16 27.75
C SER A 218 6.86 -26.56 26.60
N ILE A 219 7.23 -27.84 26.53
CA ILE A 219 7.99 -28.42 25.42
C ILE A 219 7.24 -28.30 24.09
N PHE A 220 5.95 -28.66 24.00
CA PHE A 220 5.20 -28.56 22.75
C PHE A 220 5.10 -27.11 22.27
N THR A 221 4.77 -26.17 23.16
CA THR A 221 4.65 -24.75 22.81
C THR A 221 5.98 -24.16 22.37
N THR A 222 7.07 -24.48 23.09
CA THR A 222 8.41 -24.02 22.71
C THR A 222 8.87 -24.66 21.40
N THR A 223 8.69 -25.97 21.21
CA THR A 223 9.03 -26.67 19.96
C THR A 223 8.24 -26.10 18.80
N PHE A 224 6.92 -25.92 18.95
CA PHE A 224 6.09 -25.32 17.90
C PHE A 224 6.53 -23.90 17.59
N GLY A 225 6.79 -23.07 18.61
CA GLY A 225 7.28 -21.70 18.43
C GLY A 225 8.63 -21.65 17.72
N VAL A 226 9.57 -22.54 18.08
CA VAL A 226 10.88 -22.66 17.44
C VAL A 226 10.74 -23.14 16.00
N LEU A 227 9.92 -24.16 15.73
CA LEU A 227 9.68 -24.65 14.37
C LEU A 227 9.01 -23.60 13.49
N PHE A 228 8.04 -22.87 14.04
CA PHE A 228 7.38 -21.78 13.34
C PHE A 228 8.34 -20.63 13.04
N ALA A 229 9.17 -20.23 14.01
CA ALA A 229 10.20 -19.23 13.83
C ALA A 229 11.26 -19.70 12.82
N ALA A 230 11.69 -20.96 12.88
CA ALA A 230 12.65 -21.54 11.94
C ALA A 230 12.06 -21.61 10.52
N MET A 231 10.80 -21.99 10.36
CA MET A 231 10.09 -21.95 9.08
C MET A 231 10.03 -20.53 8.54
N PHE A 232 9.64 -19.55 9.38
CA PHE A 232 9.60 -18.15 9.00
C PHE A 232 10.98 -17.66 8.53
N VAL A 233 12.03 -17.93 9.31
CA VAL A 233 13.42 -17.57 8.97
C VAL A 233 13.86 -18.25 7.68
N ALA A 234 13.57 -19.53 7.48
CA ALA A 234 13.91 -20.27 6.27
C ALA A 234 13.20 -19.74 5.02
N THR A 235 12.01 -19.16 5.18
CA THR A 235 11.29 -18.50 4.07
C THR A 235 11.77 -17.07 3.79
N LEU A 236 12.66 -16.52 4.62
CA LEU A 236 13.18 -15.18 4.37
C LEU A 236 14.05 -15.17 3.10
N PRO A 237 14.09 -14.03 2.38
CA PRO A 237 14.77 -13.96 1.09
C PRO A 237 16.27 -14.31 1.16
N TRP A 238 16.94 -14.07 2.29
CA TRP A 238 18.36 -14.36 2.51
C TRP A 238 18.72 -15.86 2.48
N PHE A 239 17.75 -16.74 2.74
CA PHE A 239 17.99 -18.19 2.80
C PHE A 239 17.66 -18.90 1.47
N GLY A 240 17.28 -18.14 0.43
CA GLY A 240 16.96 -18.69 -0.87
C GLY A 240 15.71 -19.59 -0.78
N PRO A 241 14.52 -19.03 -0.50
CA PRO A 241 13.30 -19.80 -0.27
C PRO A 241 12.93 -20.71 -1.45
N GLY A 242 13.41 -20.41 -2.65
CA GLY A 242 13.38 -21.29 -3.81
C GLY A 242 13.90 -22.71 -3.59
N ARG A 243 14.93 -22.86 -2.74
CA ARG A 243 15.48 -24.16 -2.34
C ARG A 243 14.46 -25.04 -1.61
N TYR A 244 13.48 -24.41 -0.95
CA TYR A 244 12.50 -25.09 -0.09
C TYR A 244 11.08 -25.08 -0.66
N LEU A 245 10.72 -24.04 -1.41
CA LEU A 245 9.37 -23.79 -1.93
C LEU A 245 9.25 -23.99 -3.45
N GLY A 246 10.36 -24.29 -4.13
CA GLY A 246 10.41 -24.60 -5.56
C GLY A 246 10.72 -23.41 -6.48
N PRO A 247 10.77 -23.65 -7.81
CA PRO A 247 11.25 -22.68 -8.79
C PRO A 247 10.44 -21.38 -8.86
N GLU A 248 9.15 -21.43 -8.53
CA GLU A 248 8.30 -20.25 -8.50
C GLU A 248 8.68 -19.29 -7.38
N ALA A 249 9.15 -19.80 -6.24
CA ALA A 249 9.68 -18.98 -5.18
C ALA A 249 11.01 -18.32 -5.58
N GLU A 250 11.84 -18.96 -6.41
CA GLU A 250 13.03 -18.29 -6.97
C GLU A 250 12.65 -17.13 -7.88
N ARG A 251 11.58 -17.26 -8.68
CA ARG A 251 11.08 -16.16 -9.52
C ARG A 251 10.61 -14.96 -8.70
N LEU A 252 9.97 -15.19 -7.55
CA LEU A 252 9.49 -14.11 -6.66
C LEU A 252 10.63 -13.27 -6.06
N PHE A 253 11.81 -13.87 -5.89
CA PHE A 253 13.01 -13.19 -5.37
C PHE A 253 14.11 -13.09 -6.43
N ALA A 254 13.74 -13.19 -7.71
CA ALA A 254 14.67 -13.03 -8.81
C ALA A 254 15.09 -11.55 -8.86
N ASN A 255 16.40 -11.32 -8.83
CA ASN A 255 16.97 -9.98 -8.71
C ASN A 255 17.88 -9.68 -9.90
N ALA A 256 17.97 -8.42 -10.30
CA ALA A 256 18.99 -7.96 -11.23
C ALA A 256 20.20 -7.36 -10.50
N GLY A 257 21.40 -7.51 -11.09
CA GLY A 257 22.59 -6.80 -10.63
C GLY A 257 23.10 -7.17 -9.21
N PRO A 258 23.97 -6.32 -8.63
CA PRO A 258 24.64 -6.61 -7.37
C PRO A 258 23.78 -6.37 -6.13
N HIS A 259 22.74 -5.53 -6.23
CA HIS A 259 21.87 -5.14 -5.11
C HIS A 259 20.69 -6.10 -4.95
N ARG A 260 21.00 -7.32 -4.47
CA ARG A 260 20.01 -8.34 -4.11
C ARG A 260 18.93 -7.75 -3.19
N MET A 261 17.65 -8.05 -3.45
CA MET A 261 16.45 -7.53 -2.76
C MET A 261 15.99 -6.12 -3.13
N LEU A 262 16.82 -5.29 -3.76
CA LEU A 262 16.42 -3.94 -4.17
C LEU A 262 16.01 -3.88 -5.64
N LEU A 263 16.65 -4.69 -6.48
CA LEU A 263 16.42 -4.67 -7.93
C LEU A 263 15.68 -5.95 -8.32
N SER A 264 14.54 -5.78 -8.99
CA SER A 264 13.79 -6.86 -9.63
C SER A 264 14.58 -7.43 -10.80
N ASN A 265 14.30 -8.65 -11.24
CA ASN A 265 14.87 -9.20 -12.48
C ASN A 265 14.51 -8.38 -13.73
N THR A 266 13.41 -7.63 -13.69
CA THR A 266 12.98 -6.69 -14.74
C THR A 266 13.62 -5.31 -14.62
N THR A 267 14.40 -5.03 -13.58
CA THR A 267 15.11 -3.76 -13.45
C THR A 267 16.17 -3.66 -14.55
N PRO A 268 16.26 -2.55 -15.30
CA PRO A 268 17.03 -2.50 -16.53
C PRO A 268 18.51 -2.16 -16.31
N VAL A 269 19.17 -2.96 -15.47
CA VAL A 269 20.57 -2.77 -15.05
C VAL A 269 21.52 -2.67 -16.23
N ALA A 270 21.36 -3.55 -17.22
CA ALA A 270 22.26 -3.65 -18.35
C ALA A 270 22.05 -2.51 -19.37
N ALA A 271 20.80 -2.15 -19.69
CA ALA A 271 20.49 -0.98 -20.51
C ALA A 271 20.98 0.34 -19.90
N THR A 272 20.76 0.57 -18.59
CA THR A 272 21.28 1.77 -17.93
C THR A 272 22.81 1.78 -17.89
N SER A 273 23.46 0.63 -17.71
CA SER A 273 24.92 0.51 -17.80
C SER A 273 25.44 0.81 -19.21
N TRP A 274 24.69 0.43 -20.26
CA TRP A 274 25.01 0.78 -21.64
C TRP A 274 24.88 2.28 -21.89
N LEU A 275 23.84 2.94 -21.35
CA LEU A 275 23.67 4.41 -21.44
C LEU A 275 24.79 5.19 -20.72
N LYS A 276 25.36 4.63 -19.64
CA LYS A 276 26.56 5.20 -19.00
C LYS A 276 27.78 5.18 -19.91
N GLN A 277 27.94 4.10 -20.67
CA GLN A 277 29.08 3.91 -21.57
C GLN A 277 28.88 4.63 -22.92
N ASN A 278 27.63 4.88 -23.29
CA ASN A 278 27.23 5.56 -24.52
C ASN A 278 26.35 6.77 -24.17
N PRO A 279 26.95 7.88 -23.73
CA PRO A 279 26.20 9.07 -23.36
C PRO A 279 25.32 9.53 -24.51
N ILE A 280 24.02 9.63 -24.23
CA ILE A 280 23.03 10.11 -25.19
C ILE A 280 22.90 11.63 -25.11
N ASP A 281 22.89 12.31 -26.26
CA ASP A 281 22.55 13.72 -26.33
C ASP A 281 21.08 13.89 -26.72
N GLY A 282 20.42 14.90 -26.15
CA GLY A 282 19.01 15.19 -26.41
C GLY A 282 18.04 14.65 -25.35
N ARG A 283 16.73 14.71 -25.67
CA ARG A 283 15.67 14.35 -24.74
C ARG A 283 15.41 12.85 -24.73
N PHE A 284 15.27 12.32 -23.52
CA PHE A 284 15.19 10.91 -23.23
C PHE A 284 13.82 10.56 -22.63
N TRP A 285 13.16 9.59 -23.26
CA TRP A 285 11.93 9.00 -22.76
C TRP A 285 12.25 7.61 -22.22
N VAL A 286 11.68 7.25 -21.08
CA VAL A 286 11.92 5.95 -20.45
C VAL A 286 10.61 5.43 -19.90
N ASP A 287 10.44 4.11 -19.95
CA ASP A 287 9.33 3.49 -19.27
C ASP A 287 9.32 3.88 -17.78
N MET A 288 8.13 4.17 -17.26
CA MET A 288 7.91 4.67 -15.93
C MET A 288 8.40 3.66 -14.88
N SER A 289 8.30 2.35 -15.14
CA SER A 289 8.82 1.33 -14.23
C SER A 289 10.37 1.30 -14.19
N TYR A 290 11.03 1.80 -15.23
CA TYR A 290 12.48 1.91 -15.35
C TYR A 290 13.02 3.24 -14.80
N SER A 291 12.19 4.29 -14.78
CA SER A 291 12.55 5.66 -14.42
C SER A 291 13.34 5.80 -13.11
N SER A 292 12.92 5.14 -12.03
CA SER A 292 13.56 5.30 -10.71
C SER A 292 14.98 4.76 -10.66
N TYR A 293 15.22 3.61 -11.30
CA TYR A 293 16.57 3.05 -11.39
C TYR A 293 17.44 3.90 -12.31
N THR A 294 16.89 4.36 -13.44
CA THR A 294 17.62 5.21 -14.38
C THR A 294 18.01 6.56 -13.75
N ILE A 295 17.13 7.21 -12.99
CA ILE A 295 17.45 8.45 -12.25
C ILE A 295 18.54 8.20 -11.20
N TRP A 296 18.50 7.05 -10.51
CA TRP A 296 19.50 6.73 -9.49
C TRP A 296 20.90 6.58 -10.08
N GLU A 297 21.01 5.90 -11.22
CA GLU A 297 22.28 5.61 -11.86
C GLU A 297 22.77 6.73 -12.79
N LEU A 298 21.86 7.49 -13.41
CA LEU A 298 22.11 8.60 -14.34
C LEU A 298 21.39 9.88 -13.87
N PRO A 299 21.76 10.45 -12.71
CA PRO A 299 21.06 11.60 -12.12
C PRO A 299 21.12 12.87 -12.99
N GLU A 300 22.10 12.97 -13.88
CA GLU A 300 22.26 14.06 -14.84
C GLU A 300 21.27 13.98 -16.03
N LYS A 301 20.65 12.82 -16.26
CA LYS A 301 19.69 12.64 -17.37
C LYS A 301 18.27 12.90 -16.88
N GLN A 302 17.66 13.93 -17.45
CA GLN A 302 16.25 14.21 -17.23
C GLN A 302 15.39 13.18 -17.97
N VAL A 303 14.57 12.47 -17.23
CA VAL A 303 13.54 11.57 -17.78
C VAL A 303 12.28 12.37 -18.09
N PHE A 304 11.49 11.88 -19.05
CA PHE A 304 10.22 12.52 -19.45
C PHE A 304 9.21 12.61 -18.30
N ALA A 305 9.01 11.50 -17.59
CA ALA A 305 8.16 11.38 -16.41
C ALA A 305 8.67 10.23 -15.52
N ASP A 306 8.29 10.21 -14.25
CA ASP A 306 8.65 9.16 -13.30
C ASP A 306 7.50 8.79 -12.35
N LEU A 307 7.76 7.87 -11.41
CA LEU A 307 6.76 7.33 -10.49
C LEU A 307 6.16 8.34 -9.50
N ARG A 308 6.64 9.59 -9.44
CA ARG A 308 6.06 10.69 -8.65
C ARG A 308 4.93 11.34 -9.43
N VAL A 309 3.85 10.58 -9.61
CA VAL A 309 2.72 10.88 -10.50
C VAL A 309 2.10 12.25 -10.23
N ASP A 310 2.00 12.61 -8.95
CA ASP A 310 1.43 13.86 -8.42
C ASP A 310 2.22 15.13 -8.81
N LEU A 311 3.45 14.98 -9.33
CA LEU A 311 4.28 16.12 -9.75
C LEU A 311 4.04 16.56 -11.20
N PHE A 312 3.32 15.76 -12.01
CA PHE A 312 3.12 16.02 -13.42
C PHE A 312 1.64 16.27 -13.75
N PRO A 313 1.29 17.31 -14.53
CA PRO A 313 -0.08 17.54 -14.96
C PRO A 313 -0.65 16.40 -15.81
N ASP A 314 -1.98 16.21 -15.78
CA ASP A 314 -2.70 15.21 -16.58
C ASP A 314 -2.30 15.18 -18.05
N ALA A 315 -2.10 16.36 -18.66
CA ALA A 315 -1.72 16.49 -20.06
C ALA A 315 -0.36 15.83 -20.37
N ILE A 316 0.59 15.86 -19.42
CA ILE A 316 1.88 15.19 -19.58
C ILE A 316 1.69 13.68 -19.50
N TRP A 317 0.84 13.20 -18.60
CA TRP A 317 0.52 11.79 -18.50
C TRP A 317 -0.23 11.29 -19.75
N ASP A 318 -1.12 12.10 -20.33
CA ASP A 318 -1.80 11.76 -21.59
C ASP A 318 -0.83 11.56 -22.73
N ASP A 319 0.13 12.47 -22.88
CA ASP A 319 1.19 12.35 -23.87
C ASP A 319 2.09 11.14 -23.58
N TYR A 320 2.46 10.93 -22.31
CA TYR A 320 3.29 9.78 -21.87
C TYR A 320 2.63 8.44 -22.24
N PHE A 321 1.37 8.23 -21.87
CA PHE A 321 0.69 6.96 -22.12
C PHE A 321 0.27 6.79 -23.59
N ALA A 322 0.08 7.88 -24.33
CA ALA A 322 -0.09 7.81 -25.78
C ALA A 322 1.16 7.23 -26.45
N ILE A 323 2.34 7.77 -26.10
CA ILE A 323 3.64 7.25 -26.54
C ILE A 323 3.81 5.80 -26.09
N ALA A 324 3.64 5.50 -24.79
CA ALA A 324 3.87 4.15 -24.25
C ALA A 324 3.03 3.06 -24.96
N ARG A 325 1.79 3.38 -25.35
CA ARG A 325 0.90 2.45 -26.07
C ARG A 325 1.25 2.27 -27.55
N GLY A 326 2.10 3.12 -28.12
CA GLY A 326 2.32 3.15 -29.57
C GLY A 326 1.07 3.53 -30.36
N ASP A 327 0.23 4.43 -29.82
CA ASP A 327 -0.97 4.89 -30.52
C ASP A 327 -0.64 5.77 -31.76
N GLN A 328 -1.64 6.09 -32.57
CA GLN A 328 -1.48 6.88 -33.80
C GLN A 328 -0.86 8.27 -33.59
N ARG A 329 -0.88 8.81 -32.37
CA ARG A 329 -0.31 10.12 -32.03
C ARG A 329 1.15 10.01 -31.58
N SER A 330 1.66 8.81 -31.32
CA SER A 330 2.98 8.59 -30.71
C SER A 330 4.11 9.28 -31.46
N ILE A 331 4.19 9.13 -32.79
CA ILE A 331 5.25 9.77 -33.61
C ILE A 331 5.15 11.30 -33.51
N ALA A 332 3.95 11.86 -33.68
CA ALA A 332 3.73 13.29 -33.57
C ALA A 332 4.08 13.84 -32.16
N LEU A 333 3.84 13.06 -31.11
CA LEU A 333 4.22 13.41 -29.74
C LEU A 333 5.73 13.31 -29.51
N ILE A 334 6.37 12.26 -30.03
CA ILE A 334 7.82 12.08 -30.02
C ILE A 334 8.51 13.26 -30.73
N ASP A 335 7.98 13.71 -31.86
CA ASP A 335 8.44 14.91 -32.57
C ASP A 335 8.15 16.19 -31.77
N LYS A 336 6.92 16.39 -31.28
CA LYS A 336 6.53 17.56 -30.45
C LYS A 336 7.47 17.75 -29.27
N TRP A 337 7.79 16.64 -28.58
CA TRP A 337 8.65 16.66 -27.41
C TRP A 337 10.13 16.59 -27.74
N GLN A 338 10.50 16.49 -29.02
CA GLN A 338 11.88 16.37 -29.51
C GLN A 338 12.62 15.20 -28.84
N ILE A 339 11.92 14.08 -28.65
CA ILE A 339 12.48 12.85 -28.08
C ILE A 339 13.43 12.23 -29.10
N THR A 340 14.64 11.96 -28.65
CA THR A 340 15.75 11.41 -29.45
C THR A 340 16.05 9.97 -29.11
N HIS A 341 15.80 9.59 -27.86
CA HIS A 341 16.11 8.28 -27.32
C HIS A 341 14.93 7.79 -26.47
N LEU A 342 14.54 6.53 -26.65
CA LEU A 342 13.51 5.86 -25.87
C LEU A 342 14.08 4.59 -25.27
N MET A 343 13.85 4.39 -23.98
CA MET A 343 14.15 3.13 -23.29
C MET A 343 12.84 2.45 -22.90
N ILE A 344 12.52 1.38 -23.60
CA ILE A 344 11.21 0.72 -23.58
C ILE A 344 11.28 -0.69 -23.00
N ASP A 345 10.18 -1.14 -22.39
CA ASP A 345 10.01 -2.53 -21.94
C ASP A 345 9.61 -3.41 -23.13
N VAL A 346 10.36 -4.50 -23.35
CA VAL A 346 10.14 -5.41 -24.47
C VAL A 346 8.76 -6.08 -24.41
N GLY A 347 8.28 -6.40 -23.20
CA GLY A 347 7.00 -7.10 -23.00
C GLY A 347 5.79 -6.17 -22.99
N GLY A 348 5.90 -5.00 -22.35
CA GLY A 348 4.80 -4.08 -22.10
C GLY A 348 4.56 -3.04 -23.20
N GLN A 349 5.49 -2.87 -24.16
CA GLN A 349 5.45 -1.80 -25.17
C GLN A 349 5.72 -2.32 -26.59
N SER A 350 5.21 -3.52 -26.91
CA SER A 350 5.40 -4.17 -28.21
C SER A 350 4.90 -3.33 -29.39
N GLU A 351 3.80 -2.61 -29.21
CA GLU A 351 3.15 -1.77 -30.21
C GLU A 351 4.01 -0.53 -30.53
N LEU A 352 4.53 0.15 -29.49
CA LEU A 352 5.46 1.27 -29.67
C LEU A 352 6.74 0.81 -30.37
N ARG A 353 7.29 -0.34 -29.99
CA ARG A 353 8.47 -0.91 -30.64
C ARG A 353 8.24 -1.18 -32.12
N THR A 354 7.09 -1.79 -32.45
CA THR A 354 6.71 -2.08 -33.84
C THR A 354 6.55 -0.81 -34.65
N LEU A 355 5.90 0.20 -34.07
CA LEU A 355 5.71 1.51 -34.69
C LEU A 355 7.05 2.19 -35.00
N LEU A 356 7.98 2.21 -34.05
CA LEU A 356 9.31 2.79 -34.24
C LEU A 356 10.12 2.03 -35.29
N ALA A 357 10.05 0.69 -35.30
CA ALA A 357 10.74 -0.13 -36.30
C ALA A 357 10.22 0.09 -37.74
N GLN A 358 8.95 0.47 -37.89
CA GLN A 358 8.34 0.82 -39.18
C GLN A 358 8.54 2.28 -39.59
N THR A 359 8.98 3.13 -38.65
CA THR A 359 9.19 4.56 -38.88
C THR A 359 10.64 4.79 -39.33
N PRO A 360 10.87 5.39 -40.52
CA PRO A 360 12.23 5.71 -40.97
C PRO A 360 12.97 6.62 -39.99
N GLY A 361 14.29 6.45 -39.87
CA GLY A 361 15.14 7.29 -39.01
C GLY A 361 15.22 6.85 -37.55
N TRP A 362 14.76 5.64 -37.22
CA TRP A 362 14.95 5.02 -35.90
C TRP A 362 15.79 3.76 -36.01
N CYS A 363 16.71 3.57 -35.07
CA CYS A 363 17.46 2.34 -34.93
C CYS A 363 17.50 1.86 -33.47
N GLU A 364 17.83 0.59 -33.28
CA GLU A 364 17.84 -0.10 -31.98
C GLU A 364 19.30 -0.36 -31.55
N PRO A 365 20.01 0.62 -30.96
CA PRO A 365 21.41 0.46 -30.58
C PRO A 365 21.63 -0.52 -29.40
N TYR A 366 20.57 -0.87 -28.65
CA TYR A 366 20.65 -1.81 -27.53
C TYR A 366 19.38 -2.65 -27.39
N HIS A 367 19.57 -3.93 -27.08
CA HIS A 367 18.50 -4.89 -26.82
C HIS A 367 18.98 -5.95 -25.81
N ASP A 368 18.21 -6.16 -24.74
CA ASP A 368 18.31 -7.34 -23.87
C ASP A 368 16.94 -8.01 -23.64
N THR A 369 16.88 -9.01 -22.75
CA THR A 369 15.66 -9.79 -22.51
C THR A 369 14.45 -8.97 -22.04
N HIS A 370 14.67 -7.80 -21.43
CA HIS A 370 13.61 -7.00 -20.81
C HIS A 370 13.51 -5.58 -21.39
N SER A 371 14.58 -5.05 -21.97
CA SER A 371 14.69 -3.65 -22.33
C SER A 371 15.31 -3.45 -23.71
N VAL A 372 14.81 -2.44 -24.40
CA VAL A 372 15.33 -1.97 -25.68
C VAL A 372 15.59 -0.47 -25.57
N ILE A 373 16.69 -0.01 -26.15
CA ILE A 373 16.92 1.41 -26.38
C ILE A 373 16.77 1.65 -27.87
N VAL A 374 15.90 2.58 -28.22
CA VAL A 374 15.69 3.06 -29.59
C VAL A 374 16.21 4.49 -29.67
N ALA A 375 16.93 4.82 -30.73
CA ALA A 375 17.49 6.14 -30.97
C ALA A 375 17.13 6.65 -32.37
N ARG A 376 17.09 7.96 -32.55
CA ARG A 376 17.07 8.55 -33.89
C ARG A 376 18.42 8.32 -34.55
N CYS A 377 18.41 7.83 -35.77
CA CYS A 377 19.61 7.50 -36.54
C CYS A 377 19.49 8.21 -37.90
N GLU A 378 20.60 8.81 -38.34
CA GLU A 378 20.67 9.55 -39.61
C GLU A 378 20.41 8.68 -40.84
#